data_AF-K1YP71-F1
#
_entry.id   AF-K1YP71-F1
#
_cell.length_a   1.000
_cell.length_b   1.000
_cell.length_c   1.000
_cell.angle_alpha   90.00
_cell.angle_beta   90.00
_cell.angle_gamma   90.00
#
_symmetry.space_group_name_H-M   'P 1'
#
loop_
_entity.id
_entity.type
_entity.pdbx_description
1 polymer ?
#
loop_
_entity_poly.entity_id
_entity_poly.type
_entity_poly.pdbx_seq_one_letter_code
_entity_poly.pdbx_strand_id
1 'polypeptide(L)' 'MKFEFHNPTRLIFGAGTLSQLGEVARKHGKKALIVTGGGSVKRSGAFDRAV' A
#
# COMPACT_ATOMS: atom_id res chain seq x y z
N MET A 1 11.32 32.15 -8.86
CA MET A 1 10.02 31.65 -8.37
C MET A 1 10.26 31.01 -7.01
N LYS A 2 9.59 31.46 -5.94
CA LYS A 2 9.68 30.83 -4.61
C LYS A 2 8.53 29.81 -4.48
N PHE A 3 8.85 28.56 -4.16
CA PHE A 3 7.85 27.55 -3.83
C PHE A 3 8.31 26.72 -2.63
N GLU A 4 7.34 26.17 -1.92
CA GLU A 4 7.54 25.17 -0.87
C GLU A 4 6.70 23.95 -1.26
N PHE A 5 7.31 22.76 -1.15
CA PHE A 5 6.65 21.50 -1.49
C PHE A 5 6.73 20.56 -0.30
N HIS A 6 5.57 20.09 0.16
CA HIS A 6 5.46 19.12 1.24
C HIS A 6 4.67 17.90 0.77
N ASN A 7 5.33 16.74 0.77
CA ASN A 7 4.69 15.46 0.54
C ASN A 7 4.99 14.51 1.71
N PRO A 8 4.04 14.32 2.64
CA PRO A 8 4.23 13.45 3.80
C PRO A 8 4.08 11.95 3.45
N THR A 9 3.69 11.62 2.21
CA THR A 9 3.46 10.24 1.79
C THR A 9 4.77 9.47 1.69
N ARG A 10 4.89 8.40 2.47
CA ARG A 10 6.02 7.46 2.37
C ARG A 10 5.87 6.57 1.14
N LEU A 11 6.72 6.76 0.14
CA LEU A 11 6.78 5.90 -1.05
C LEU A 11 7.65 4.67 -0.76
N ILE A 12 7.12 3.48 -1.02
CA ILE A 12 7.85 2.21 -0.93
C ILE A 12 7.77 1.55 -2.30
N PHE A 13 8.88 1.57 -3.04
CA PHE A 13 8.93 1.20 -4.45
C PHE A 13 9.99 0.13 -4.73
N GLY A 14 9.70 -0.75 -5.70
CA GLY A 14 10.56 -1.86 -6.10
C GLY A 14 9.80 -3.17 -6.26
N ALA A 15 10.38 -4.12 -6.98
CA ALA A 15 9.81 -5.46 -7.07
C ALA A 15 9.80 -6.14 -5.69
N GLY A 16 8.67 -6.75 -5.31
CA GLY A 16 8.55 -7.50 -4.06
C GLY A 16 8.25 -6.67 -2.80
N THR A 17 8.20 -5.33 -2.88
CA THR A 17 7.96 -4.47 -1.69
C THR A 17 6.60 -4.66 -1.04
N LEU A 18 5.63 -5.25 -1.74
CA LEU A 18 4.32 -5.61 -1.17
C LEU A 18 4.45 -6.51 0.07
N SER A 19 5.53 -7.30 0.18
CA SER A 19 5.83 -8.11 1.37
C SER A 19 5.96 -7.31 2.67
N GLN A 20 6.29 -6.01 2.58
CA GLN A 20 6.42 -5.11 3.73
C GLN A 20 5.09 -4.50 4.18
N LEU A 21 3.99 -4.72 3.44
CA LEU A 21 2.68 -4.11 3.69
C LEU A 21 2.22 -4.29 5.14
N GLY A 22 2.28 -5.52 5.66
CA GLY A 22 1.82 -5.81 7.02
C GLY A 22 2.62 -5.07 8.10
N GLU A 23 3.94 -4.98 7.95
CA GLU A 23 4.81 -4.26 8.88
C GLU A 23 4.50 -2.75 8.90
N VAL A 24 4.28 -2.17 7.71
CA VAL A 24 4.00 -0.75 7.55
C VAL A 24 2.59 -0.42 8.03
N ALA A 25 1.59 -1.20 7.61
CA ALA A 25 0.18 -0.98 7.95
C ALA A 25 -0.08 -1.14 9.46
N ARG A 26 0.64 -2.03 10.14
CA ARG A 26 0.52 -2.25 11.60
C ARG A 26 0.79 -0.99 12.42
N LYS A 27 1.54 -0.02 11.90
CA LYS A 27 1.76 1.29 12.53
C LYS A 27 0.46 2.10 12.68
N HIS A 28 -0.58 1.76 11.92
CA HIS A 28 -1.87 2.45 11.92
C HIS A 28 -2.99 1.67 12.62
N GLY A 29 -2.76 0.40 13.00
CA GLY A 29 -3.74 -0.41 13.72
C GLY A 29 -3.65 -1.90 13.42
N LYS A 30 -4.58 -2.67 14.01
CA LYS A 30 -4.66 -4.14 13.85
C LYS A 30 -5.80 -4.60 12.93
N LYS A 31 -6.68 -3.68 12.53
CA LYS A 31 -7.85 -3.96 11.68
C LYS A 31 -7.93 -2.93 10.57
N ALA A 32 -8.10 -3.38 9.34
CA ALA A 32 -8.24 -2.54 8.16
C ALA A 32 -9.43 -3.01 7.32
N LEU A 33 -10.04 -2.07 6.60
CA LEU A 33 -11.00 -2.38 5.54
C LEU A 33 -10.27 -2.30 4.20
N ILE A 34 -10.34 -3.37 3.41
CA ILE A 34 -9.77 -3.39 2.06
C ILE A 34 -10.87 -3.04 1.06
N VAL A 35 -10.67 -1.95 0.31
CA VAL A 35 -11.59 -1.48 -0.74
C VAL A 35 -10.96 -1.74 -2.10
N THR A 36 -11.67 -2.45 -2.99
CA THR A 36 -11.18 -2.85 -4.32
C THR A 36 -12.24 -2.67 -5.40
N GLY A 37 -11.83 -2.52 -6.66
CA GLY A 37 -12.75 -2.48 -7.82
C GLY A 37 -13.15 -3.87 -8.35
N GLY A 38 -13.36 -3.99 -9.67
CA GLY A 38 -13.90 -5.17 -10.37
C GLY A 38 -13.02 -6.45 -10.43
N GLY A 39 -12.16 -6.69 -9.43
CA GLY A 39 -11.48 -7.96 -9.23
C GLY A 39 -10.10 -8.13 -9.90
N SER A 40 -9.54 -7.11 -10.55
CA SER A 40 -8.19 -7.17 -11.15
C SER A 40 -7.10 -7.49 -10.13
N VAL A 41 -7.22 -6.96 -8.90
CA VAL A 41 -6.28 -7.21 -7.80
C VAL A 41 -6.26 -8.68 -7.35
N LYS A 42 -7.39 -9.40 -7.51
CA LYS A 42 -7.47 -10.84 -7.27
C LYS A 42 -6.89 -11.64 -8.43
N ARG A 43 -7.26 -11.30 -9.68
CA ARG A 43 -6.74 -11.98 -10.89
C ARG A 43 -5.21 -11.90 -11.00
N SER A 44 -4.60 -10.83 -10.52
CA SER A 44 -3.14 -10.65 -10.49
C SER A 44 -2.44 -11.30 -9.28
N GLY A 45 -3.19 -11.94 -8.37
CA GLY A 45 -2.67 -12.48 -7.11
C GLY A 45 -2.07 -11.43 -6.17
N ALA A 46 -2.33 -10.14 -6.41
CA ALA A 46 -1.85 -9.06 -5.54
C ALA A 46 -2.65 -9.02 -4.24
N PHE A 47 -3.94 -9.33 -4.29
CA PHE A 47 -4.80 -9.44 -3.11
C PHE A 47 -4.30 -10.56 -2.18
N ASP A 48 -4.03 -11.75 -2.73
CA ASP A 48 -3.62 -12.92 -1.94
C ASP A 48 -2.24 -12.75 -1.30
N ARG A 49 -1.37 -11.91 -1.89
CA ARG A 49 -0.08 -11.54 -1.28
C ARG A 49 -0.20 -10.47 -0.21
N ALA A 50 -1.32 -9.75 -0.18
CA ALA A 50 -1.54 -8.62 0.72
C ALA A 50 -2.30 -9.00 2.01
N VAL A 51 -3.06 -10.10 1.99
CA VAL A 51 -3.98 -10.54 3.06
C VAL A 51 -3.53 -11.83 3.70
#